data_AF-A0A934FLE7-F1
#
_entry.id   AF-A0A934FLE7-F1
#
_cell.length_a   1.000
_cell.length_b   1.000
_cell.length_c   1.000
_cell.angle_alpha   90.00
_cell.angle_beta   90.00
_cell.angle_gamma   90.00
#
_symmetry.space_group_name_H-M   'P 1'
#
loop_
_entity.id
_entity.type
_entity.pdbx_description
1 polymer ?
#
loop_
_entity_poly.entity_id
_entity_poly.type
_entity_poly.pdbx_seq_one_letter_code
_entity_poly.pdbx_strand_id
1 'polypeptide(L)'
;MRETLRNWTETAETFVLEVIFEQRKGKRAALLRTTLLGLSKVFTVLVKLRLFLYNVRILRDATLGVQVIAVGNVTVGGTGKTPVVEKFARELTDAGRKVAILSRGYRSNPGPLGPRLLNKLLLREDTTPPRIVSDGKNLLLNSETAGDEPYMLASNLKDVVVLVDKDRVKAGRYAIAKFGCDTLLLDDGYQYWNLRGRRKDIVLVDCQQPFGNEHLLPRGTLREPPSHLDRASVIFLTKSDGDTARLRARIAKHNPKASVVECVHHPLYFEDVFTGERMDLSFLKGKKVASFSGIAQPESFEASLVKQGGELVYSKRFADHHRFTQQEVLNAINRAKKRQAEIIVTTQKDAVRFPKIDRRDLPICFMRVEIKILSGAKDFQDCVRQICFK
;
A
#
# COMPACT_ATOMS: atom_id res chain seq x y z
N MET A 1 -31.95 3.24 -1.75
CA MET A 1 -31.71 2.20 -0.70
C MET A 1 -30.25 1.78 -0.62
N ARG A 2 -29.58 1.39 -1.72
CA ARG A 2 -28.13 1.09 -1.71
C ARG A 2 -27.25 2.30 -1.39
N GLU A 3 -27.57 3.48 -1.94
CA GLU A 3 -26.82 4.73 -1.63
C GLU A 3 -27.01 5.17 -0.17
N THR A 4 -28.21 5.06 0.37
CA THR A 4 -28.51 5.39 1.76
C THR A 4 -27.80 4.45 2.75
N LEU A 5 -27.75 3.15 2.45
CA LEU A 5 -26.96 2.17 3.22
C LEU A 5 -25.46 2.46 3.14
N ARG A 6 -24.94 2.81 1.95
CA ARG A 6 -23.52 3.15 1.76
C ARG A 6 -23.11 4.39 2.55
N ASN A 7 -23.91 5.45 2.48
CA ASN A 7 -23.67 6.68 3.23
C ASN A 7 -23.74 6.44 4.74
N TRP A 8 -24.65 5.58 5.20
CA TRP A 8 -24.74 5.22 6.62
C TRP A 8 -23.51 4.44 7.10
N THR A 9 -23.04 3.45 6.32
CA THR A 9 -21.80 2.74 6.62
C THR A 9 -20.57 3.65 6.63
N GLU A 10 -20.46 4.57 5.67
CA GLU A 10 -19.37 5.57 5.63
C GLU A 10 -19.42 6.49 6.85
N THR A 11 -20.62 6.90 7.29
CA THR A 11 -20.79 7.74 8.48
C THR A 11 -20.42 7.00 9.76
N ALA A 12 -20.80 5.72 9.86
CA ALA A 12 -20.44 4.86 11.00
C ALA A 12 -18.94 4.56 11.05
N GLU A 13 -18.32 4.26 9.91
CA GLU A 13 -16.86 4.11 9.80
C GLU A 13 -16.13 5.38 10.20
N THR A 14 -16.59 6.54 9.72
CA THR A 14 -16.04 7.85 10.10
C THR A 14 -16.16 8.08 11.60
N PHE A 15 -17.31 7.77 12.21
CA PHE A 15 -17.50 7.87 13.66
C PHE A 15 -16.54 6.97 14.45
N VAL A 16 -16.36 5.72 14.03
CA VAL A 16 -15.42 4.79 14.69
C VAL A 16 -13.98 5.27 14.54
N LEU A 17 -13.59 5.76 13.36
CA LEU A 17 -12.27 6.35 13.12
C LEU A 17 -12.04 7.58 13.98
N GLU A 18 -12.99 8.52 14.06
CA GLU A 18 -12.94 9.70 14.93
C GLU A 18 -12.78 9.33 16.41
N VAL A 19 -13.39 8.22 16.84
CA VAL A 19 -13.26 7.71 18.20
C VAL A 19 -11.86 7.11 18.44
N ILE A 20 -11.33 6.34 17.48
CA ILE A 20 -9.99 5.72 17.51
C ILE A 20 -8.88 6.78 17.52
N PHE A 21 -9.02 7.84 16.71
CA PHE A 21 -8.11 8.98 16.61
C PHE A 21 -8.36 10.07 17.67
N GLU A 22 -9.23 9.80 18.65
CA GLU A 22 -9.51 10.67 19.80
C GLU A 22 -10.09 12.06 19.48
N GLN A 23 -10.60 12.25 18.26
CA GLN A 23 -11.13 13.54 17.80
C GLN A 23 -12.49 13.90 18.41
N ARG A 24 -13.26 12.90 18.90
CA ARG A 24 -14.55 13.14 19.60
C ARG A 24 -14.47 13.04 21.12
N LYS A 25 -15.04 13.99 21.84
CA LYS A 25 -15.18 13.96 23.30
C LYS A 25 -16.62 13.61 23.70
N GLY A 26 -16.81 12.83 24.77
CA GLY A 26 -18.14 12.49 25.30
C GLY A 26 -18.23 11.09 25.94
N LYS A 27 -19.27 10.87 26.75
CA LYS A 27 -19.48 9.61 27.51
C LYS A 27 -19.60 8.37 26.61
N ARG A 28 -20.31 8.49 25.48
CA ARG A 28 -20.45 7.39 24.50
C ARG A 28 -19.12 7.04 23.81
N ALA A 29 -18.32 8.05 23.46
CA ALA A 29 -17.00 7.85 22.89
C ALA A 29 -16.04 7.21 23.90
N ALA A 30 -16.11 7.60 25.18
CA ALA A 30 -15.33 6.99 26.25
C ALA A 30 -15.68 5.51 26.46
N LEU A 31 -16.97 5.16 26.53
CA LEU A 31 -17.42 3.77 26.64
C LEU A 31 -16.90 2.92 25.47
N LEU A 32 -17.07 3.41 24.24
CA LEU A 32 -16.60 2.71 23.04
C LEU A 32 -15.08 2.53 23.06
N ARG A 33 -14.30 3.53 23.48
CA ARG A 33 -12.82 3.40 23.62
C ARG A 33 -12.43 2.32 24.61
N THR A 34 -13.11 2.24 25.76
CA THR A 34 -12.83 1.20 26.76
C THR A 34 -13.13 -0.19 26.21
N THR A 35 -14.24 -0.36 25.49
CA THR A 35 -14.57 -1.62 24.80
C THR A 35 -13.52 -1.97 23.75
N LEU A 36 -13.15 -1.02 22.89
CA LEU A 36 -12.10 -1.22 21.86
C LEU A 36 -10.75 -1.56 22.48
N LEU A 37 -10.40 -0.95 23.62
CA LEU A 37 -9.18 -1.26 24.37
C LEU A 37 -9.18 -2.70 24.90
N GLY A 38 -10.31 -3.16 25.45
CA GLY A 38 -10.48 -4.56 25.85
C GLY A 38 -10.26 -5.52 24.68
N LEU A 39 -10.89 -5.27 23.54
CA LEU A 39 -10.70 -6.05 22.32
C LEU A 39 -9.25 -5.99 21.79
N SER A 40 -8.58 -4.84 21.93
CA SER A 40 -7.18 -4.66 21.53
C SER A 40 -6.23 -5.52 22.37
N LYS A 41 -6.50 -5.68 23.67
CA LYS A 41 -5.72 -6.60 24.52
C LYS A 41 -5.90 -8.06 24.08
N VAL A 42 -7.13 -8.48 23.79
CA VAL A 42 -7.40 -9.84 23.26
C VAL A 42 -6.66 -10.04 21.93
N PHE A 43 -6.76 -9.08 21.02
CA PHE A 43 -6.05 -9.14 19.74
C PHE A 43 -4.52 -9.21 19.92
N THR A 44 -3.97 -8.48 20.88
CA THR A 44 -2.54 -8.54 21.23
C THR A 44 -2.12 -9.95 21.66
N VAL A 45 -2.91 -10.60 22.53
CA VAL A 45 -2.65 -11.98 22.97
C VAL A 45 -2.69 -12.92 21.76
N LEU A 46 -3.68 -12.80 20.89
CA LEU A 46 -3.81 -13.63 19.69
C LEU A 46 -2.63 -13.47 18.73
N VAL A 47 -2.16 -12.23 18.49
CA VAL A 47 -0.99 -11.96 17.63
C VAL A 47 0.28 -12.57 18.22
N LYS A 48 0.51 -12.40 19.53
CA LYS A 48 1.67 -12.97 20.22
C LYS A 48 1.62 -14.50 20.26
N LEU A 49 0.46 -15.07 20.56
CA LEU A 49 0.25 -16.52 20.56
C LEU A 49 0.50 -17.10 19.18
N ARG A 50 -0.02 -16.47 18.12
CA ARG A 50 0.23 -16.90 16.75
C ARG A 50 1.72 -16.94 16.44
N LEU A 51 2.47 -15.88 16.77
CA LEU A 51 3.93 -15.86 16.60
C LEU A 51 4.60 -16.98 17.39
N PHE A 52 4.20 -17.17 18.65
CA PHE A 52 4.70 -18.26 19.48
C PHE A 52 4.47 -19.63 18.84
N LEU A 53 3.27 -19.91 18.33
CA LEU A 53 2.96 -21.18 17.64
C LEU A 53 3.85 -21.44 16.42
N TYR A 54 4.24 -20.39 15.67
CA TYR A 54 5.24 -20.51 14.61
C TYR A 54 6.66 -20.68 15.16
N ASN A 55 7.00 -20.08 16.31
CA ASN A 55 8.34 -20.22 16.94
C ASN A 55 8.57 -21.65 17.39
N VAL A 56 7.57 -22.27 18.02
CA VAL A 56 7.62 -23.66 18.50
C VAL A 56 7.27 -24.69 17.43
N ARG A 57 7.11 -24.27 16.16
CA ARG A 57 6.81 -25.12 15.00
C ARG A 57 5.51 -25.96 15.11
N ILE A 58 4.59 -25.57 15.98
CA ILE A 58 3.23 -26.12 16.00
C ILE A 58 2.52 -25.73 14.70
N LEU A 59 2.65 -24.47 14.29
CA LEU A 59 2.31 -24.03 12.94
C LEU A 59 3.56 -24.14 12.06
N ARG A 60 3.44 -24.86 10.94
CA ARG A 60 4.51 -25.02 9.96
C ARG A 60 4.44 -23.92 8.92
N ASP A 61 5.58 -23.31 8.63
CA ASP A 61 5.76 -22.45 7.47
C ASP A 61 6.14 -23.27 6.23
N ALA A 62 5.96 -22.67 5.06
CA ALA A 62 6.35 -23.22 3.78
C ALA A 62 7.63 -22.55 3.28
N THR A 63 8.46 -23.34 2.61
CA THR A 63 9.64 -22.85 1.89
C THR A 63 9.40 -22.96 0.39
N LEU A 64 9.99 -22.04 -0.37
CA LEU A 64 9.81 -21.95 -1.82
C LEU A 64 11.11 -22.20 -2.61
N GLY A 65 12.22 -22.51 -1.92
CA GLY A 65 13.51 -22.81 -2.56
C GLY A 65 14.22 -21.62 -3.24
N VAL A 66 13.60 -20.45 -3.26
CA VAL A 66 14.11 -19.22 -3.89
C VAL A 66 14.23 -18.07 -2.88
N GLN A 67 14.76 -16.91 -3.31
CA GLN A 67 14.83 -15.73 -2.45
C GLN A 67 13.41 -15.21 -2.18
N VAL A 68 13.03 -15.09 -0.91
CA VAL A 68 11.73 -14.55 -0.50
C VAL A 68 11.96 -13.37 0.42
N ILE A 69 11.37 -12.23 0.06
CA ILE A 69 11.52 -10.96 0.77
C ILE A 69 10.13 -10.41 1.04
N ALA A 70 9.82 -10.10 2.29
CA ALA A 70 8.56 -9.45 2.64
C ALA A 70 8.76 -7.96 2.80
N VAL A 71 7.94 -7.17 2.11
CA VAL A 71 7.81 -5.73 2.35
C VAL A 71 6.49 -5.50 3.06
N GLY A 72 6.50 -4.75 4.16
CA GLY A 72 5.27 -4.40 4.85
C GLY A 72 5.46 -3.34 5.90
N ASN A 73 4.48 -3.17 6.75
CA ASN A 73 4.51 -2.23 7.86
C ASN A 73 3.80 -2.79 9.09
N VAL A 74 4.01 -2.16 10.24
CA VAL A 74 3.38 -2.56 11.52
C VAL A 74 2.06 -1.87 11.81
N THR A 75 1.66 -0.87 11.01
CA THR A 75 0.42 -0.09 11.17
C THR A 75 -0.60 -0.36 10.04
N VAL A 76 -1.85 0.05 10.22
CA VAL A 76 -2.80 0.25 9.12
C VAL A 76 -2.66 1.67 8.60
N GLY A 77 -2.86 1.87 7.30
CA GLY A 77 -2.75 3.17 6.64
C GLY A 77 -1.67 3.25 5.56
N GLY A 78 -1.60 4.42 4.93
CA GLY A 78 -0.71 4.72 3.80
C GLY A 78 0.73 5.00 4.24
N THR A 79 1.50 3.93 4.48
CA THR A 79 2.92 3.98 4.86
C THR A 79 3.88 4.04 3.67
N GLY A 80 3.39 4.31 2.44
CA GLY A 80 4.26 4.41 1.27
C GLY A 80 4.85 3.08 0.78
N LYS A 81 4.19 1.94 1.07
CA LYS A 81 4.64 0.58 0.68
C LYS A 81 4.88 0.43 -0.81
N THR A 82 3.90 0.78 -1.64
CA THR A 82 3.92 0.46 -3.07
C THR A 82 5.13 1.08 -3.79
N PRO A 83 5.48 2.36 -3.54
CA PRO A 83 6.73 2.94 -4.07
C PRO A 83 8.02 2.24 -3.59
N VAL A 84 8.07 1.73 -2.35
CA VAL A 84 9.23 0.96 -1.86
C VAL A 84 9.31 -0.42 -2.52
N VAL A 85 8.18 -1.13 -2.66
CA VAL A 85 8.11 -2.40 -3.40
C VAL A 85 8.58 -2.21 -4.83
N GLU A 86 8.13 -1.13 -5.49
CA GLU A 86 8.54 -0.79 -6.84
C GLU A 86 10.06 -0.56 -6.94
N LYS A 87 10.64 0.22 -6.02
CA LYS A 87 12.08 0.48 -6.00
C LYS A 87 12.88 -0.81 -5.83
N PHE A 88 12.49 -1.68 -4.89
CA PHE A 88 13.15 -2.98 -4.71
C PHE A 88 13.02 -3.87 -5.94
N ALA A 89 11.84 -3.94 -6.55
CA ALA A 89 11.61 -4.76 -7.73
C ALA A 89 12.50 -4.32 -8.89
N ARG A 90 12.61 -3.00 -9.12
CA ARG A 90 13.47 -2.42 -10.16
C ARG A 90 14.94 -2.73 -9.91
N GLU A 91 15.46 -2.41 -8.73
CA GLU A 91 16.88 -2.61 -8.39
C GLU A 91 17.30 -4.08 -8.42
N LEU A 92 16.41 -5.00 -8.01
CA LEU A 92 16.69 -6.44 -8.08
C LEU A 92 16.68 -6.95 -9.53
N THR A 93 15.76 -6.43 -10.36
CA THR A 93 15.68 -6.77 -11.79
C THR A 93 16.89 -6.23 -12.55
N ASP A 94 17.28 -4.97 -12.29
CA ASP A 94 18.46 -4.33 -12.86
C ASP A 94 19.75 -5.05 -12.44
N ALA A 95 19.77 -5.65 -11.25
CA ALA A 95 20.84 -6.53 -10.79
C ALA A 95 20.78 -7.97 -11.35
N GLY A 96 19.89 -8.25 -12.30
CA GLY A 96 19.82 -9.51 -13.05
C GLY A 96 18.92 -10.59 -12.46
N ARG A 97 18.12 -10.30 -11.44
CA ARG A 97 17.20 -11.28 -10.82
C ARG A 97 15.89 -11.38 -11.59
N LYS A 98 15.29 -12.57 -11.65
CA LYS A 98 13.93 -12.75 -12.17
C LYS A 98 12.91 -12.59 -11.04
N VAL A 99 12.35 -11.39 -10.93
CA VAL A 99 11.50 -10.98 -9.81
C VAL A 99 10.02 -11.26 -10.09
N ALA A 100 9.33 -11.79 -9.08
CA ALA A 100 7.87 -11.76 -9.00
C ALA A 100 7.37 -11.05 -7.75
N ILE A 101 6.36 -10.19 -7.90
CA ILE A 101 5.62 -9.57 -6.81
C ILE A 101 4.38 -10.42 -6.52
N LEU A 102 4.22 -10.79 -5.25
CA LEU A 102 3.08 -11.54 -4.75
C LEU A 102 2.24 -10.61 -3.86
N SER A 103 1.10 -10.18 -4.38
CA SER A 103 0.14 -9.36 -3.63
C SER A 103 -1.10 -10.16 -3.25
N ARG A 104 -1.78 -9.74 -2.19
CA ARG A 104 -3.00 -10.41 -1.69
C ARG A 104 -4.22 -10.13 -2.58
N GLY A 105 -4.24 -9.01 -3.29
CA GLY A 105 -5.41 -8.53 -4.04
C GLY A 105 -6.52 -7.99 -3.16
N TYR A 106 -6.20 -6.98 -2.33
CA TYR A 106 -7.22 -6.33 -1.50
C TYR A 106 -8.32 -5.71 -2.40
N ARG A 107 -9.59 -5.92 -2.04
CA ARG A 107 -10.79 -5.51 -2.82
C ARG A 107 -10.95 -6.08 -4.23
N SER A 108 -10.13 -7.05 -4.65
CA SER A 108 -10.42 -7.77 -5.91
C SER A 108 -11.77 -8.49 -5.80
N ASN A 109 -12.62 -8.40 -6.83
CA ASN A 109 -13.96 -8.99 -6.77
C ASN A 109 -13.85 -10.49 -6.46
N PRO A 110 -14.31 -10.96 -5.29
CA PRO A 110 -14.26 -12.36 -4.99
C PRO A 110 -15.22 -13.07 -5.95
N GLY A 111 -14.72 -14.06 -6.72
CA GLY A 111 -15.60 -15.01 -7.43
C GLY A 111 -16.70 -15.62 -6.54
N PRO A 112 -17.70 -16.31 -7.13
CA PRO A 112 -18.97 -16.65 -6.48
C PRO A 112 -18.83 -17.27 -5.07
N LEU A 113 -19.66 -16.80 -4.12
CA LEU A 113 -19.62 -17.21 -2.70
C LEU A 113 -19.95 -18.70 -2.49
N GLY A 114 -20.89 -19.26 -3.25
CA GLY A 114 -21.35 -20.64 -3.10
C GLY A 114 -20.24 -21.69 -3.26
N PRO A 115 -19.54 -21.74 -4.41
CA PRO A 115 -18.44 -22.68 -4.65
C PRO A 115 -17.32 -22.57 -3.61
N ARG A 116 -17.05 -21.35 -3.11
CA ARG A 116 -16.03 -21.13 -2.08
C ARG A 116 -16.40 -21.70 -0.72
N LEU A 117 -17.66 -21.54 -0.32
CA LEU A 117 -18.14 -22.07 0.94
C LEU A 117 -18.14 -23.60 0.89
N LEU A 118 -18.58 -24.18 -0.23
CA LEU A 118 -18.61 -25.62 -0.46
C LEU A 118 -17.19 -26.22 -0.46
N ASN A 119 -16.24 -25.62 -1.18
CA ASN A 119 -14.85 -26.09 -1.20
C ASN A 119 -14.19 -26.00 0.18
N LYS A 120 -14.50 -24.95 0.95
CA LYS A 120 -13.98 -24.79 2.32
C LYS A 120 -14.58 -25.83 3.28
N LEU A 121 -15.88 -26.14 3.13
CA LEU A 121 -16.56 -27.18 3.91
C LEU A 121 -16.03 -28.58 3.57
N LEU A 122 -15.76 -28.83 2.30
CA LEU A 122 -15.25 -30.11 1.79
C LEU A 122 -13.73 -30.27 1.95
N LEU A 123 -13.03 -29.33 2.60
CA LEU A 123 -11.56 -29.32 2.74
C LEU A 123 -10.81 -29.53 1.41
N ARG A 124 -11.40 -29.12 0.29
CA ARG A 124 -10.80 -29.30 -1.03
C ARG A 124 -9.64 -28.31 -1.19
N GLU A 125 -8.50 -28.82 -1.65
CA GLU A 125 -7.39 -27.95 -2.03
C GLU A 125 -7.80 -27.03 -3.18
N ASP A 126 -7.51 -25.74 -3.00
CA ASP A 126 -7.78 -24.74 -4.03
C ASP A 126 -6.73 -24.83 -5.14
N THR A 127 -7.05 -25.59 -6.18
CA THR A 127 -6.22 -25.75 -7.38
C THR A 127 -6.33 -24.58 -8.35
N THR A 128 -7.13 -23.55 -8.05
CA THR A 128 -7.24 -22.40 -8.95
C THR A 128 -5.88 -21.69 -9.05
N PRO A 129 -5.40 -21.42 -10.28
CA PRO A 129 -4.13 -20.73 -10.45
C PRO A 129 -4.25 -19.29 -9.92
N PRO A 130 -3.14 -18.70 -9.45
CA PRO A 130 -3.13 -17.30 -9.05
C PRO A 130 -3.48 -16.41 -10.25
N ARG A 131 -4.08 -15.25 -9.98
CA ARG A 131 -4.35 -14.28 -11.04
C ARG A 131 -3.05 -13.60 -11.45
N ILE A 132 -2.75 -13.64 -12.74
CA ILE A 132 -1.55 -13.04 -13.32
C ILE A 132 -1.92 -11.64 -13.77
N VAL A 133 -1.43 -10.62 -13.08
CA VAL A 133 -1.68 -9.22 -13.44
C VAL A 133 -0.71 -8.77 -14.52
N SER A 134 0.56 -9.15 -14.40
CA SER A 134 1.59 -8.98 -15.41
C SER A 134 2.45 -10.24 -15.49
N ASP A 135 2.79 -10.64 -16.70
CA ASP A 135 3.76 -11.71 -16.99
C ASP A 135 5.20 -11.18 -17.16
N GLY A 136 5.43 -9.90 -16.83
CA GLY A 136 6.66 -9.17 -17.05
C GLY A 136 6.69 -8.41 -18.38
N LYS A 137 5.86 -8.77 -19.35
CA LYS A 137 5.82 -8.12 -20.68
C LYS A 137 4.51 -7.39 -20.92
N ASN A 138 3.40 -8.04 -20.59
CA ASN A 138 2.05 -7.60 -20.87
C ASN A 138 1.26 -7.44 -19.57
N LEU A 139 0.43 -6.40 -19.53
CA LEU A 139 -0.57 -6.22 -18.49
C LEU A 139 -1.83 -7.02 -18.86
N LEU A 140 -2.08 -8.11 -18.12
CA LEU A 140 -3.11 -9.09 -18.45
C LEU A 140 -4.45 -8.83 -17.75
N LEU A 141 -4.43 -8.10 -16.63
CA LEU A 141 -5.63 -7.79 -15.84
C LEU A 141 -5.75 -6.30 -15.60
N ASN A 142 -6.98 -5.83 -15.48
CA ASN A 142 -7.31 -4.45 -15.15
C ASN A 142 -7.36 -4.22 -13.62
N SER A 143 -7.44 -2.96 -13.19
CA SER A 143 -7.47 -2.61 -11.76
C SER A 143 -8.67 -3.19 -11.01
N GLU A 144 -9.81 -3.45 -11.67
CA GLU A 144 -11.00 -4.04 -11.07
C GLU A 144 -10.80 -5.50 -10.66
N THR A 145 -10.12 -6.26 -11.52
CA THR A 145 -9.88 -7.69 -11.31
C THR A 145 -8.63 -7.94 -10.49
N ALA A 146 -7.56 -7.16 -10.70
CA ALA A 146 -6.29 -7.26 -9.99
C ALA A 146 -6.30 -6.60 -8.61
N GLY A 147 -7.07 -5.52 -8.45
CA GLY A 147 -6.92 -4.56 -7.37
C GLY A 147 -5.98 -3.41 -7.77
N ASP A 148 -6.12 -2.28 -7.07
CA ASP A 148 -5.48 -1.02 -7.47
C ASP A 148 -3.94 -1.06 -7.35
N GLU A 149 -3.42 -1.57 -6.24
CA GLU A 149 -1.96 -1.63 -5.98
C GLU A 149 -1.23 -2.65 -6.87
N PRO A 150 -1.72 -3.89 -7.04
CA PRO A 150 -1.09 -4.84 -7.98
C PRO A 150 -1.09 -4.34 -9.42
N TYR A 151 -2.19 -3.71 -9.85
CA TYR A 151 -2.27 -3.12 -11.19
C TYR A 151 -1.27 -1.98 -11.35
N MET A 152 -1.16 -1.08 -10.37
CA MET A 152 -0.20 0.02 -10.41
C MET A 152 1.26 -0.47 -10.42
N LEU A 153 1.60 -1.50 -9.64
CA LEU A 153 2.93 -2.11 -9.69
C LEU A 153 3.21 -2.72 -11.07
N ALA A 154 2.25 -3.46 -11.61
CA ALA A 154 2.35 -4.09 -12.91
C ALA A 154 2.47 -3.06 -14.06
N SER A 155 1.80 -1.91 -13.98
CA SER A 155 1.92 -0.85 -14.99
C SER A 155 3.26 -0.11 -14.93
N ASN A 156 3.89 -0.04 -13.76
CA ASN A 156 5.14 0.71 -13.56
C ASN A 156 6.40 -0.14 -13.78
N LEU A 157 6.28 -1.46 -13.64
CA LEU A 157 7.40 -2.40 -13.70
C LEU A 157 7.30 -3.28 -14.93
N LYS A 158 8.12 -2.96 -15.94
CA LYS A 158 8.45 -3.89 -17.01
C LYS A 158 9.38 -4.97 -16.46
N ASP A 159 9.32 -6.15 -17.04
CA ASP A 159 10.14 -7.34 -16.73
C ASP A 159 9.94 -7.94 -15.33
N VAL A 160 8.94 -7.47 -14.58
CA VAL A 160 8.55 -8.02 -13.28
C VAL A 160 7.19 -8.71 -13.38
N VAL A 161 7.13 -9.97 -12.94
CA VAL A 161 5.87 -10.72 -12.86
C VAL A 161 5.06 -10.23 -11.66
N VAL A 162 3.76 -9.99 -11.82
CA VAL A 162 2.89 -9.57 -10.71
C VAL A 162 1.72 -10.53 -10.59
N LEU A 163 1.63 -11.22 -9.45
CA LEU A 163 0.59 -12.20 -9.15
C LEU A 163 -0.27 -11.75 -7.98
N VAL A 164 -1.55 -12.10 -8.05
CA VAL A 164 -2.54 -11.82 -7.01
C VAL A 164 -3.17 -13.12 -6.53
N ASP A 165 -2.90 -13.46 -5.27
CA ASP A 165 -3.55 -14.58 -4.57
C ASP A 165 -3.52 -14.36 -3.05
N LYS A 166 -4.55 -14.85 -2.34
CA LYS A 166 -4.56 -14.85 -0.87
C LYS A 166 -3.50 -15.80 -0.32
N ASP A 167 -3.29 -16.93 -1.00
CA ASP A 167 -2.23 -17.88 -0.73
C ASP A 167 -0.97 -17.51 -1.55
N ARG A 168 -0.04 -16.82 -0.87
CA ARG A 168 1.23 -16.42 -1.48
C ARG A 168 2.21 -17.59 -1.60
N VAL A 169 2.00 -18.69 -0.88
CA VAL A 169 2.79 -19.93 -1.09
C VAL A 169 2.44 -20.50 -2.46
N LYS A 170 1.14 -20.66 -2.74
CA LYS A 170 0.64 -21.12 -4.05
C LYS A 170 1.11 -20.19 -5.18
N ALA A 171 0.93 -18.87 -5.01
CA ALA A 171 1.37 -17.90 -6.01
C ALA A 171 2.89 -17.93 -6.24
N GLY A 172 3.68 -18.08 -5.17
CA GLY A 172 5.13 -18.21 -5.26
C GLY A 172 5.57 -19.46 -6.02
N ARG A 173 4.99 -20.63 -5.71
CA ARG A 173 5.25 -21.87 -6.47
C ARG A 173 4.93 -21.71 -7.95
N TYR A 174 3.80 -21.05 -8.25
CA TYR A 174 3.39 -20.79 -9.63
C TYR A 174 4.36 -19.84 -10.35
N ALA A 175 4.82 -18.77 -9.70
CA ALA A 175 5.80 -17.84 -10.25
C ALA A 175 7.11 -18.55 -10.63
N ILE A 176 7.60 -19.42 -9.74
CA ILE A 176 8.83 -20.20 -9.95
C ILE A 176 8.63 -21.18 -11.12
N ALA A 177 7.58 -21.99 -11.07
CA ALA A 177 7.37 -23.05 -12.05
C ALA A 177 7.07 -22.52 -13.46
N LYS A 178 6.27 -21.45 -13.57
CA LYS A 178 5.81 -20.94 -14.87
C LYS A 178 6.75 -19.90 -15.47
N PHE A 179 7.30 -19.01 -14.64
CA PHE A 179 8.08 -17.86 -15.12
C PHE A 179 9.57 -17.97 -14.78
N GLY A 180 9.98 -19.00 -14.04
CA GLY A 180 11.37 -19.18 -13.63
C GLY A 180 11.85 -18.08 -12.69
N CYS A 181 10.95 -17.47 -11.90
CA CYS A 181 11.32 -16.43 -10.95
C CYS A 181 12.21 -16.99 -9.84
N ASP A 182 13.33 -16.33 -9.59
CA ASP A 182 14.31 -16.71 -8.56
C ASP A 182 14.18 -15.84 -7.29
N THR A 183 13.34 -14.81 -7.34
CA THR A 183 13.18 -13.82 -6.27
C THR A 183 11.72 -13.40 -6.17
N LEU A 184 11.16 -13.52 -4.96
CA LEU A 184 9.77 -13.23 -4.67
C LEU A 184 9.66 -12.07 -3.68
N LEU A 185 8.99 -11.00 -4.07
CA LEU A 185 8.66 -9.86 -3.23
C LEU A 185 7.21 -9.98 -2.76
N LEU A 186 6.99 -10.12 -1.45
CA LEU A 186 5.64 -10.05 -0.90
C LEU A 186 5.26 -8.60 -0.65
N ASP A 187 4.27 -8.13 -1.38
CA ASP A 187 3.60 -6.86 -1.11
C ASP A 187 2.64 -7.02 0.08
N ASP A 188 2.79 -6.16 1.09
CA ASP A 188 2.15 -6.26 2.40
C ASP A 188 2.33 -7.65 3.07
N GLY A 189 3.57 -8.15 3.03
CA GLY A 189 3.95 -9.50 3.44
C GLY A 189 4.36 -9.68 4.90
N TYR A 190 4.52 -8.60 5.67
CA TYR A 190 5.16 -8.67 7.00
C TYR A 190 4.44 -9.63 7.98
N GLN A 191 3.10 -9.59 7.96
CA GLN A 191 2.21 -10.47 8.74
C GLN A 191 1.99 -11.86 8.11
N TYR A 192 2.59 -12.16 6.94
CA TYR A 192 2.37 -13.41 6.23
C TYR A 192 3.30 -14.52 6.74
N TRP A 193 2.90 -15.14 7.84
CA TRP A 193 3.68 -16.16 8.55
C TRP A 193 3.81 -17.50 7.82
N ASN A 194 2.95 -17.80 6.85
CA ASN A 194 3.07 -19.04 6.08
C ASN A 194 4.35 -19.07 5.23
N LEU A 195 4.96 -17.91 4.95
CA LEU A 195 6.29 -17.80 4.34
C LEU A 195 7.27 -17.21 5.35
N ARG A 196 7.28 -17.75 6.57
CA ARG A 196 8.17 -17.27 7.64
C ARG A 196 9.64 -17.60 7.37
N GLY A 197 9.96 -18.75 6.76
CA GLY A 197 11.31 -19.11 6.29
C GLY A 197 11.87 -18.22 5.17
N ARG A 198 11.28 -17.05 4.94
CA ARG A 198 11.81 -15.99 4.09
C ARG A 198 13.10 -15.43 4.70
N ARG A 199 13.97 -14.88 3.83
CA ARG A 199 15.33 -14.50 4.22
C ARG A 199 15.43 -13.07 4.74
N LYS A 200 14.58 -12.17 4.25
CA LYS A 200 14.60 -10.75 4.65
C LYS A 200 13.20 -10.20 4.87
N ASP A 201 13.07 -9.41 5.92
CA ASP A 201 11.90 -8.60 6.22
C ASP A 201 12.28 -7.11 6.08
N ILE A 202 11.55 -6.39 5.25
CA ILE A 202 11.67 -4.95 5.04
C ILE A 202 10.43 -4.29 5.63
N VAL A 203 10.62 -3.41 6.61
CA VAL A 203 9.51 -2.78 7.33
C VAL A 203 9.51 -1.29 7.12
N LEU A 204 8.35 -0.74 6.77
CA LEU A 204 8.14 0.69 6.66
C LEU A 204 7.53 1.24 7.95
N VAL A 205 8.06 2.38 8.39
CA VAL A 205 7.54 3.19 9.50
C VAL A 205 7.33 4.61 9.00
N ASP A 206 6.11 5.11 9.15
CA ASP A 206 5.76 6.49 8.80
C ASP A 206 6.26 7.45 9.88
N CYS A 207 7.11 8.41 9.51
CA CYS A 207 7.65 9.42 10.42
C CYS A 207 6.60 10.39 10.96
N GLN A 208 5.50 10.62 10.24
CA GLN A 208 4.45 11.55 10.66
C GLN A 208 3.53 10.94 11.71
N GLN A 209 3.36 9.62 11.70
CA GLN A 209 2.55 8.88 12.68
C GLN A 209 3.23 7.56 13.09
N PRO A 210 4.41 7.62 13.74
CA PRO A 210 5.16 6.43 14.10
C PRO A 210 4.39 5.64 15.16
N PHE A 211 4.05 4.39 14.84
CA PHE A 211 3.24 3.50 15.68
C PHE A 211 1.80 4.00 15.97
N GLY A 212 1.32 5.02 15.23
CA GLY A 212 -0.02 5.57 15.38
C GLY A 212 -0.34 6.06 16.79
N ASN A 213 -1.41 5.55 17.39
CA ASN A 213 -1.80 5.85 18.78
C ASN A 213 -1.29 4.79 19.77
N GLU A 214 -0.26 4.02 19.41
CA GLU A 214 0.43 3.00 20.22
C GLU A 214 -0.42 1.81 20.68
N HIS A 215 -1.68 1.71 20.21
CA HIS A 215 -2.55 0.58 20.48
C HIS A 215 -2.67 -0.32 19.25
N LEU A 216 -2.82 -1.62 19.50
CA LEU A 216 -3.17 -2.56 18.44
C LEU A 216 -4.63 -2.41 18.03
N LEU A 217 -4.94 -2.89 16.83
CA LEU A 217 -6.31 -3.03 16.37
C LEU A 217 -7.17 -3.80 17.40
N PRO A 218 -8.45 -3.44 17.59
CA PRO A 218 -9.17 -2.36 16.92
C PRO A 218 -9.09 -0.98 17.63
N ARG A 219 -8.40 -0.86 18.78
CA ARG A 219 -8.27 0.43 19.51
C ARG A 219 -7.36 1.43 18.81
N GLY A 220 -6.40 0.91 18.06
CA GLY A 220 -5.38 1.69 17.40
C GLY A 220 -5.03 1.17 16.04
N THR A 221 -3.97 1.71 15.47
CA THR A 221 -3.57 1.39 14.09
C THR A 221 -2.53 0.28 14.01
N LEU A 222 -1.96 -0.21 15.12
CA LEU A 222 -0.96 -1.26 15.06
C LEU A 222 -1.57 -2.62 14.69
N ARG A 223 -1.01 -3.27 13.68
CA ARG A 223 -1.30 -4.66 13.29
C ARG A 223 -0.48 -5.67 14.11
N GLU A 224 0.69 -5.25 14.55
CA GLU A 224 1.61 -6.01 15.40
C GLU A 224 2.26 -5.08 16.43
N PRO A 225 2.70 -5.61 17.59
CA PRO A 225 3.44 -4.82 18.57
C PRO A 225 4.76 -4.27 18.01
N PRO A 226 5.24 -3.09 18.42
CA PRO A 226 6.54 -2.55 17.98
C PRO A 226 7.72 -3.47 18.28
N SER A 227 7.62 -4.32 19.31
CA SER A 227 8.65 -5.32 19.61
C SER A 227 8.88 -6.32 18.48
N HIS A 228 7.90 -6.54 17.60
CA HIS A 228 8.06 -7.42 16.45
C HIS A 228 8.96 -6.81 15.36
N LEU A 229 9.41 -5.56 15.49
CA LEU A 229 10.42 -4.97 14.59
C LEU A 229 11.77 -5.69 14.68
N ASP A 230 12.02 -6.48 15.72
CA ASP A 230 13.22 -7.31 15.90
C ASP A 230 13.51 -8.24 14.70
N ARG A 231 12.48 -8.60 13.92
CA ARG A 231 12.58 -9.43 12.72
C ARG A 231 13.04 -8.66 11.47
N ALA A 232 12.89 -7.34 11.47
CA ALA A 232 13.22 -6.52 10.31
C ALA A 232 14.73 -6.57 10.04
N SER A 233 15.10 -6.83 8.79
CA SER A 233 16.48 -6.70 8.33
C SER A 233 16.79 -5.24 7.97
N VAL A 234 15.81 -4.55 7.37
CA VAL A 234 15.90 -3.13 7.00
C VAL A 234 14.60 -2.44 7.39
N ILE A 235 14.73 -1.24 7.97
CA ILE A 235 13.61 -0.38 8.34
C ILE A 235 13.66 0.90 7.51
N PHE A 236 12.62 1.13 6.73
CA PHE A 236 12.42 2.36 5.96
C PHE A 236 11.62 3.36 6.79
N LEU A 237 12.22 4.53 7.04
CA LEU A 237 11.54 5.70 7.59
C LEU A 237 10.99 6.51 6.42
N THR A 238 9.70 6.38 6.17
CA THR A 238 9.02 7.10 5.09
C THR A 238 8.51 8.45 5.57
N LYS A 239 8.42 9.43 4.65
CA LYS A 239 8.01 10.81 4.95
C LYS A 239 8.95 11.45 5.98
N SER A 240 10.25 11.22 5.81
CA SER A 240 11.31 11.65 6.72
C SER A 240 11.82 13.06 6.36
N ASP A 241 10.93 14.02 6.11
CA ASP A 241 11.27 15.39 5.74
C ASP A 241 11.66 16.30 6.93
N GLY A 242 11.63 15.76 8.16
CA GLY A 242 12.06 16.43 9.39
C GLY A 242 13.05 15.61 10.23
N ASP A 243 13.21 15.97 11.51
CA ASP A 243 14.12 15.28 12.43
C ASP A 243 13.63 13.86 12.79
N THR A 244 14.43 12.86 12.46
CA THR A 244 14.17 11.43 12.71
C THR A 244 14.90 10.88 13.93
N ALA A 245 15.77 11.65 14.61
CA ALA A 245 16.65 11.15 15.66
C ALA A 245 15.90 10.44 16.80
N ARG A 246 14.81 11.05 17.29
CA ARG A 246 13.97 10.46 18.35
C ARG A 246 13.33 9.15 17.89
N LEU A 247 12.84 9.08 16.65
CA LEU A 247 12.23 7.87 16.10
C LEU A 247 13.28 6.76 15.92
N ARG A 248 14.48 7.10 15.44
CA ARG A 248 15.61 6.17 15.32
C ARG A 248 15.99 5.59 16.67
N ALA A 249 16.10 6.42 17.71
CA ALA A 249 16.38 5.96 19.06
C ALA A 249 15.28 5.00 19.58
N ARG A 250 14.00 5.27 19.27
CA ARG A 250 12.90 4.35 19.62
C ARG A 250 12.99 3.03 18.86
N ILE A 251 13.30 3.06 17.57
CA ILE A 251 13.45 1.86 16.74
C ILE A 251 14.63 1.02 17.22
N ALA A 252 15.77 1.64 17.55
CA ALA A 252 16.94 0.96 18.08
C ALA A 252 16.66 0.19 19.38
N LYS A 253 15.71 0.64 20.21
CA LYS A 253 15.26 -0.11 21.40
C LYS A 253 14.57 -1.43 21.05
N HIS A 254 13.91 -1.50 19.89
CA HIS A 254 13.21 -2.71 19.43
C HIS A 254 14.09 -3.58 18.53
N ASN A 255 14.93 -2.95 17.70
CA ASN A 255 15.85 -3.64 16.81
C ASN A 255 17.13 -2.80 16.60
N PRO A 256 18.18 -3.03 17.38
CA PRO A 256 19.46 -2.34 17.23
C PRO A 256 20.28 -2.83 16.03
N LYS A 257 19.88 -3.94 15.38
CA LYS A 257 20.64 -4.60 14.31
C LYS A 257 20.15 -4.22 12.91
N ALA A 258 18.92 -3.72 12.78
CA ALA A 258 18.36 -3.35 11.50
C ALA A 258 19.05 -2.10 10.94
N SER A 259 19.39 -2.15 9.65
CA SER A 259 19.74 -0.94 8.91
C SER A 259 18.53 -0.03 8.80
N VAL A 260 18.75 1.28 8.92
CA VAL A 260 17.69 2.30 8.83
C VAL A 260 17.91 3.14 7.58
N VAL A 261 16.92 3.18 6.70
CA VAL A 261 16.93 3.96 5.46
C VAL A 261 15.89 5.05 5.57
N GLU A 262 16.29 6.30 5.38
CA GLU A 262 15.39 7.46 5.44
C GLU A 262 14.99 7.86 4.03
N CYS A 263 13.70 8.08 3.80
CA CYS A 263 13.20 8.37 2.48
C CYS A 263 11.92 9.21 2.44
N VAL A 264 11.74 9.88 1.31
CA VAL A 264 10.58 10.73 1.02
C VAL A 264 9.97 10.37 -0.31
N HIS A 265 8.68 10.68 -0.48
CA HIS A 265 8.03 10.65 -1.77
C HIS A 265 8.50 11.86 -2.59
N HIS A 266 9.13 11.58 -3.73
CA HIS A 266 9.63 12.59 -4.66
C HIS A 266 8.77 12.57 -5.93
N PRO A 267 8.11 13.69 -6.29
CA PRO A 267 7.45 13.83 -7.58
C PRO A 267 8.44 13.64 -8.72
N LEU A 268 8.03 12.95 -9.78
CA LEU A 268 8.84 12.75 -10.99
C LEU A 268 8.30 13.56 -12.17
N TYR A 269 7.01 13.36 -12.48
CA TYR A 269 6.33 13.99 -13.62
C TYR A 269 4.81 13.91 -13.40
N PHE A 270 4.06 14.63 -14.22
CA PHE A 270 2.62 14.45 -14.38
C PHE A 270 2.34 13.63 -15.64
N GLU A 271 1.31 12.79 -15.62
CA GLU A 271 0.90 12.00 -16.78
C GLU A 271 -0.61 12.11 -16.96
N ASP A 272 -1.06 12.40 -18.18
CA ASP A 272 -2.48 12.43 -18.49
C ASP A 272 -3.10 11.04 -18.33
N VAL A 273 -4.20 10.97 -17.58
CA VAL A 273 -4.87 9.72 -17.19
C VAL A 273 -5.37 8.93 -18.41
N PHE A 274 -5.65 9.61 -19.53
CA PHE A 274 -6.28 8.99 -20.69
C PHE A 274 -5.38 8.91 -21.92
N THR A 275 -4.49 9.87 -22.14
CA THR A 275 -3.56 9.86 -23.28
C THR A 275 -2.21 9.23 -22.94
N GLY A 276 -1.83 9.19 -21.67
CA GLY A 276 -0.49 8.75 -21.24
C GLY A 276 0.61 9.77 -21.55
N GLU A 277 0.25 10.98 -22.00
CA GLU A 277 1.20 12.06 -22.26
C GLU A 277 1.86 12.50 -20.95
N ARG A 278 3.20 12.61 -20.97
CA ARG A 278 3.99 12.98 -19.80
C ARG A 278 4.41 14.44 -19.86
N MET A 279 4.25 15.13 -18.74
CA MET A 279 4.61 16.51 -18.52
C MET A 279 5.59 16.59 -17.35
N ASP A 280 6.62 17.41 -17.47
CA ASP A 280 7.56 17.64 -16.37
C ASP A 280 6.90 18.35 -15.17
N LEU A 281 7.63 18.48 -14.07
CA LEU A 281 7.10 19.10 -12.85
C LEU A 281 6.82 20.61 -13.00
N SER A 282 7.54 21.29 -13.89
CA SER A 282 7.37 22.72 -14.13
C SER A 282 6.05 23.05 -14.80
N PHE A 283 5.41 22.08 -15.44
CA PHE A 283 4.09 22.19 -16.04
C PHE A 283 3.01 22.72 -15.08
N LEU A 284 3.13 22.48 -13.78
CA LEU A 284 2.14 22.94 -12.79
C LEU A 284 2.37 24.40 -12.34
N LYS A 285 3.53 24.99 -12.63
CA LYS A 285 3.94 26.29 -12.09
C LYS A 285 3.01 27.40 -12.57
N GLY A 286 2.37 28.09 -11.63
CA GLY A 286 1.45 29.19 -11.89
C GLY A 286 0.07 28.77 -12.39
N LYS A 287 -0.20 27.47 -12.54
CA LYS A 287 -1.51 26.98 -12.98
C LYS A 287 -2.51 26.92 -11.83
N LYS A 288 -3.77 27.22 -12.13
CA LYS A 288 -4.90 26.93 -11.24
C LYS A 288 -5.25 25.46 -11.27
N VAL A 289 -5.04 24.78 -10.14
CA VAL A 289 -5.16 23.34 -9.99
C VAL A 289 -6.40 22.97 -9.19
N ALA A 290 -7.15 22.00 -9.69
CA ALA A 290 -8.14 21.28 -8.92
C ALA A 290 -7.57 19.92 -8.48
N SER A 291 -7.57 19.61 -7.19
CA SER A 291 -7.21 18.28 -6.71
C SER A 291 -8.41 17.34 -6.65
N PHE A 292 -8.18 16.08 -6.98
CA PHE A 292 -9.19 15.01 -6.92
C PHE A 292 -8.54 13.76 -6.35
N SER A 293 -8.92 13.32 -5.15
CA SER A 293 -8.21 12.21 -4.49
C SER A 293 -9.08 11.34 -3.58
N GLY A 294 -8.85 10.04 -3.60
CA GLY A 294 -9.45 9.01 -2.75
C GLY A 294 -8.37 8.21 -2.02
N ILE A 295 -7.55 8.91 -1.23
CA ILE A 295 -6.44 8.36 -0.44
C ILE A 295 -6.59 8.69 1.05
N ALA A 296 -5.86 7.96 1.90
CA ALA A 296 -5.95 8.12 3.36
C ALA A 296 -5.50 9.49 3.90
N GLN A 297 -4.60 10.20 3.20
CA GLN A 297 -4.04 11.50 3.65
C GLN A 297 -3.96 12.51 2.48
N PRO A 298 -5.10 13.05 2.03
CA PRO A 298 -5.16 13.94 0.86
C PRO A 298 -4.40 15.25 1.06
N GLU A 299 -4.28 15.75 2.28
CA GLU A 299 -3.58 17.00 2.61
C GLU A 299 -2.11 16.96 2.18
N SER A 300 -1.44 15.82 2.37
CA SER A 300 -0.03 15.66 1.98
C SER A 300 0.15 15.73 0.46
N PHE A 301 -0.82 15.19 -0.29
CA PHE A 301 -0.83 15.28 -1.75
C PHE A 301 -1.10 16.72 -2.21
N GLU A 302 -2.11 17.38 -1.64
CA GLU A 302 -2.44 18.79 -1.93
C GLU A 302 -1.26 19.72 -1.66
N ALA A 303 -0.58 19.56 -0.51
CA ALA A 303 0.62 20.33 -0.18
C ALA A 303 1.77 20.11 -1.18
N SER A 304 1.89 18.88 -1.71
CA SER A 304 2.88 18.56 -2.74
C SER A 304 2.60 19.27 -4.07
N LEU A 305 1.33 19.38 -4.48
CA LEU A 305 0.92 20.16 -5.67
C LEU A 305 1.27 21.65 -5.51
N VAL A 306 0.98 22.24 -4.35
CA VAL A 306 1.35 23.62 -4.05
C VAL A 306 2.88 23.80 -4.08
N LYS A 307 3.63 22.84 -3.54
CA LYS A 307 5.10 22.85 -3.58
C LYS A 307 5.67 22.77 -5.00
N GLN A 308 4.96 22.16 -5.96
CA GLN A 308 5.31 22.18 -7.38
C GLN A 308 4.91 23.50 -8.08
N GLY A 309 4.38 24.48 -7.35
CA GLY A 309 4.04 25.81 -7.87
C GLY A 309 2.61 25.93 -8.39
N GLY A 310 1.74 24.95 -8.14
CA GLY A 310 0.31 25.03 -8.48
C GLY A 310 -0.49 25.87 -7.48
N GLU A 311 -1.44 26.65 -7.98
CA GLU A 311 -2.43 27.36 -7.17
C GLU A 311 -3.66 26.47 -6.95
N LEU A 312 -3.85 25.93 -5.74
CA LEU A 312 -4.96 25.01 -5.47
C LEU A 312 -6.29 25.77 -5.32
N VAL A 313 -7.13 25.76 -6.37
CA VAL A 313 -8.42 26.50 -6.42
C VAL A 313 -9.64 25.64 -6.04
N TYR A 314 -9.49 24.32 -6.04
CA TYR A 314 -10.55 23.38 -5.70
C TYR A 314 -9.97 22.05 -5.20
N SER A 315 -10.56 21.47 -4.17
CA SER A 315 -10.21 20.11 -3.71
C SER A 315 -11.46 19.26 -3.57
N LYS A 316 -11.45 18.07 -4.19
CA LYS A 316 -12.48 17.05 -4.01
C LYS A 316 -11.86 15.79 -3.43
N ARG A 317 -12.26 15.47 -2.19
CA ARG A 317 -11.79 14.31 -1.43
C ARG A 317 -12.85 13.22 -1.39
N PHE A 318 -12.41 11.97 -1.46
CA PHE A 318 -13.20 10.75 -1.33
C PHE A 318 -12.56 9.82 -0.29
N ALA A 319 -13.28 8.80 0.14
CA ALA A 319 -12.75 7.77 1.02
C ALA A 319 -11.60 6.99 0.33
N ASP A 320 -10.69 6.41 1.12
CA ASP A 320 -9.59 5.61 0.57
C ASP A 320 -10.14 4.41 -0.22
N HIS A 321 -9.54 4.15 -1.37
CA HIS A 321 -9.96 3.13 -2.33
C HIS A 321 -11.36 3.35 -2.94
N HIS A 322 -11.90 4.57 -2.92
CA HIS A 322 -13.14 4.90 -3.63
C HIS A 322 -12.99 4.67 -5.14
N ARG A 323 -13.96 3.97 -5.75
CA ARG A 323 -14.06 3.83 -7.21
C ARG A 323 -14.98 4.92 -7.74
N PHE A 324 -14.45 5.73 -8.66
CA PHE A 324 -15.15 6.89 -9.17
C PHE A 324 -16.18 6.50 -10.22
N THR A 325 -17.39 7.05 -10.09
CA THR A 325 -18.40 6.97 -11.16
C THR A 325 -18.12 8.03 -12.23
N GLN A 326 -18.58 7.80 -13.46
CA GLN A 326 -18.47 8.81 -14.53
C GLN A 326 -19.09 10.14 -14.10
N GLN A 327 -20.27 10.09 -13.46
CA GLN A 327 -20.96 11.30 -12.99
C GLN A 327 -20.17 12.06 -11.92
N GLU A 328 -19.49 11.36 -11.01
CA GLU A 328 -18.63 12.01 -10.01
C GLU A 328 -17.45 12.75 -10.65
N VAL A 329 -16.81 12.16 -11.65
CA VAL A 329 -15.71 12.80 -12.40
C VAL A 329 -16.23 13.99 -13.20
N LEU A 330 -17.35 13.86 -13.92
CA LEU A 330 -17.98 14.96 -14.65
C LEU A 330 -18.39 16.12 -13.73
N ASN A 331 -18.91 15.81 -12.54
CA ASN A 331 -19.26 16.80 -11.53
C ASN A 331 -18.01 17.53 -11.01
N ALA A 332 -16.89 16.82 -10.82
CA ALA A 332 -15.63 17.43 -10.44
C ALA A 332 -15.09 18.34 -11.55
N ILE A 333 -15.15 17.94 -12.82
CA ILE A 333 -14.81 18.78 -13.98
C ILE A 333 -15.65 20.06 -13.98
N ASN A 334 -16.97 19.95 -13.85
CA ASN A 334 -17.85 21.12 -13.83
C ASN A 334 -17.51 22.09 -12.68
N ARG A 335 -17.22 21.58 -11.49
CA ARG A 335 -16.86 22.40 -10.33
C ARG A 335 -15.47 23.02 -10.47
N ALA A 336 -14.51 22.27 -11.00
CA ALA A 336 -13.17 22.77 -11.29
C ALA A 336 -13.22 23.93 -12.30
N LYS A 337 -13.96 23.80 -13.40
CA LYS A 337 -14.17 24.89 -14.37
C LYS A 337 -14.82 26.12 -13.74
N LYS A 338 -15.84 25.94 -12.90
CA LYS A 338 -16.47 27.07 -12.16
C LYS A 338 -15.49 27.80 -11.25
N ARG A 339 -14.45 27.12 -10.77
CA ARG A 339 -13.36 27.68 -9.97
C ARG A 339 -12.17 28.14 -10.82
N GLN A 340 -12.34 28.19 -12.15
CA GLN A 340 -11.31 28.58 -13.12
C GLN A 340 -10.06 27.70 -13.04
N ALA A 341 -10.20 26.44 -12.64
CA ALA A 341 -9.10 25.49 -12.73
C ALA A 341 -8.73 25.24 -14.19
N GLU A 342 -7.43 25.23 -14.47
CA GLU A 342 -6.86 24.90 -15.77
C GLU A 342 -6.61 23.39 -15.91
N ILE A 343 -6.50 22.69 -14.78
CA ILE A 343 -6.19 21.26 -14.73
C ILE A 343 -6.79 20.59 -13.49
N ILE A 344 -7.13 19.31 -13.63
CA ILE A 344 -7.39 18.41 -12.50
C ILE A 344 -6.18 17.51 -12.28
N VAL A 345 -5.66 17.48 -11.05
CA VAL A 345 -4.57 16.57 -10.67
C VAL A 345 -5.04 15.56 -9.62
N THR A 346 -4.73 14.29 -9.86
CA THR A 346 -5.05 13.16 -8.99
C THR A 346 -3.80 12.36 -8.61
N THR A 347 -3.95 11.36 -7.73
CA THR A 347 -2.85 10.45 -7.40
C THR A 347 -2.79 9.30 -8.40
N GLN A 348 -1.61 8.69 -8.60
CA GLN A 348 -1.53 7.51 -9.46
C GLN A 348 -2.43 6.36 -8.96
N LYS A 349 -2.52 6.19 -7.63
CA LYS A 349 -3.41 5.19 -6.99
C LYS A 349 -4.88 5.44 -7.30
N ASP A 350 -5.28 6.70 -7.47
CA ASP A 350 -6.64 7.07 -7.86
C ASP A 350 -6.86 6.91 -9.37
N ALA A 351 -5.89 7.31 -10.20
CA ALA A 351 -5.97 7.25 -11.66
C ALA A 351 -6.34 5.86 -12.19
N VAL A 352 -5.81 4.79 -11.58
CA VAL A 352 -6.14 3.40 -11.99
C VAL A 352 -7.61 3.04 -11.75
N ARG A 353 -8.36 3.83 -10.97
CA ARG A 353 -9.79 3.67 -10.69
C ARG A 353 -10.67 4.63 -11.49
N PHE A 354 -10.09 5.45 -12.38
CA PHE A 354 -10.89 6.35 -13.20
C PHE A 354 -11.71 5.57 -14.22
N PRO A 355 -13.01 5.88 -14.37
CA PRO A 355 -13.80 5.34 -15.47
C PRO A 355 -13.36 5.97 -16.79
N LYS A 356 -13.62 5.26 -17.88
CA LYS A 356 -13.57 5.90 -19.21
C LYS A 356 -14.63 7.00 -19.25
N ILE A 357 -14.24 8.18 -19.73
CA ILE A 357 -15.13 9.32 -19.95
C ILE A 357 -14.91 9.87 -21.36
N ASP A 358 -16.01 10.28 -21.98
CA ASP A 358 -16.01 10.87 -23.32
C ASP A 358 -15.72 12.37 -23.27
N ARG A 359 -16.14 13.03 -22.19
CA ARG A 359 -16.01 14.48 -22.03
C ARG A 359 -14.80 14.85 -21.19
N ARG A 360 -13.86 15.60 -21.78
CA ARG A 360 -12.57 15.97 -21.18
C ARG A 360 -12.27 17.47 -21.33
N ASP A 361 -13.22 18.31 -20.92
CA ASP A 361 -13.09 19.78 -21.02
C ASP A 361 -11.89 20.36 -20.25
N LEU A 362 -11.31 19.59 -19.33
CA LEU A 362 -10.08 19.92 -18.61
C LEU A 362 -9.15 18.70 -18.68
N PRO A 363 -7.83 18.91 -18.84
CA PRO A 363 -6.85 17.85 -18.66
C PRO A 363 -6.98 17.22 -17.28
N ILE A 364 -6.85 15.89 -17.21
CA ILE A 364 -6.81 15.16 -15.95
C ILE A 364 -5.51 14.40 -15.91
N CYS A 365 -4.63 14.80 -15.01
CA CYS A 365 -3.32 14.19 -14.88
C CYS A 365 -3.14 13.57 -13.50
N PHE A 366 -2.30 12.55 -13.40
CA PHE A 366 -1.83 12.07 -12.11
C PHE A 366 -0.38 12.44 -11.88
N MET A 367 -0.02 12.68 -10.62
CA MET A 367 1.38 12.91 -10.24
C MET A 367 2.07 11.56 -9.99
N ARG A 368 3.10 11.26 -10.78
CA ARG A 368 3.98 10.11 -10.56
C ARG A 368 4.95 10.43 -9.42
N VAL A 369 5.08 9.51 -8.46
CA VAL A 369 5.99 9.67 -7.32
C VAL A 369 6.89 8.43 -7.16
N GLU A 370 8.15 8.67 -6.83
CA GLU A 370 9.13 7.64 -6.44
C GLU A 370 9.57 7.85 -4.99
N ILE A 371 10.19 6.83 -4.39
CA ILE A 371 10.96 6.96 -3.15
C ILE A 371 12.36 7.51 -3.46
N LYS A 372 12.65 8.70 -2.95
CA LYS A 372 14.00 9.25 -2.89
C LYS A 372 14.62 8.94 -1.53
N ILE A 373 15.75 8.23 -1.53
CA ILE A 373 16.53 7.96 -0.31
C ILE A 373 17.27 9.24 0.08
N LEU A 374 17.11 9.66 1.33
CA LEU A 374 17.81 10.79 1.93
C LEU A 374 19.07 10.33 2.69
N SER A 375 18.98 9.19 3.37
CA SER A 375 20.08 8.59 4.15
C SER A 375 19.97 7.07 4.14
N GLY A 376 21.09 6.37 4.36
CA GLY A 376 21.13 4.90 4.32
C GLY A 376 21.17 4.29 2.91
N ALA A 377 21.57 5.06 1.89
CA ALA A 377 21.66 4.58 0.52
C ALA A 377 22.65 3.41 0.37
N LYS A 378 23.79 3.46 1.08
CA LYS A 378 24.76 2.36 1.13
C LYS A 378 24.14 1.11 1.74
N ASP A 379 23.43 1.23 2.86
CA ASP A 379 22.74 0.11 3.51
C ASP A 379 21.68 -0.52 2.60
N PHE A 380 20.94 0.31 1.86
CA PHE A 380 19.99 -0.18 0.86
C PHE A 380 20.69 -0.98 -0.25
N GLN A 381 21.76 -0.44 -0.83
CA GLN A 381 22.55 -1.12 -1.87
C GLN A 381 23.23 -2.39 -1.35
N ASP A 382 23.73 -2.39 -0.11
CA ASP A 382 24.27 -3.57 0.55
C ASP A 382 23.17 -4.63 0.75
N CYS A 383 21.95 -4.20 1.11
CA CYS A 383 20.82 -5.10 1.24
C CYS A 383 20.46 -5.77 -0.09
N VAL A 384 20.37 -4.99 -1.19
CA VAL A 384 20.12 -5.48 -2.56
C VAL A 384 21.24 -6.43 -2.99
N ARG A 385 22.51 -6.04 -2.82
CA ARG A 385 23.66 -6.90 -3.15
C ARG A 385 23.64 -8.24 -2.42
N GLN A 386 23.34 -8.24 -1.12
CA GLN A 386 23.21 -9.48 -0.34
C GLN A 386 22.04 -10.38 -0.78
N ILE A 387 21.02 -9.82 -1.43
CA ILE A 387 19.91 -10.60 -2.01
C ILE A 387 20.36 -11.23 -3.33
N CYS A 388 21.07 -10.46 -4.17
CA CYS A 388 21.50 -10.91 -5.49
C CYS A 388 22.69 -11.88 -5.44
N PHE A 389 23.59 -11.70 -4.47
CA PHE A 389 24.82 -12.47 -4.32
C PHE A 389 24.86 -13.15 -2.95
N LYS A 390 24.48 -14.43 -2.92
CA LYS A 390 24.85 -15.42 -1.90
C LYS A 390 24.47 -16.83 -2.31
#